data_AF-A0A7V8DNJ7-F1
#
_entry.id   AF-A0A7V8DNJ7-F1
#
_cell.length_a   1.000
_cell.length_b   1.000
_cell.length_c   1.000
_cell.angle_alpha   90.00
_cell.angle_beta   90.00
_cell.angle_gamma   90.00
#
_symmetry.space_group_name_H-M   'P 1'
#
loop_
_entity.id
_entity.type
_entity.pdbx_description
1 polymer ?
#
loop_
_entity_poly.entity_id
_entity_poly.type
_entity_poly.pdbx_seq_one_letter_code
_entity_poly.pdbx_strand_id
1 'polypeptide(L)'
;MNMIIGEIVEFLGKVPPFQLLDEPQLTAVAHGVSLEFYPKGTLILKQGGKASEYLYVIKKGGIRVSRSTADEGDVTIDYRSEGDLFGYLSLFGGDKSRANVVTAEDTICYQIDRATVRKLLDTNEGVREFFLKSFLNIYIDKTFKEMHDKSMSTSSADRIMFTATVGEIASKNVITAPDSISIREAAGIMCQNKISAVVLTDANGLPSGIVTDRDLRGKVVARGRDVNEPVRYVMSAPLIRSDARDLCFEAVLKMIRYNIHHLLVVKDGAMCGMLTNHDLMLLHGNSPLSIARDIEEQQSVEGLAGVSRQVTGIVGMLMKEGARASSIVRVITEINDRLVRKLLEIAERKYGQPPLRYCWIAFGSEGRKEQTFRTDQDNAIIHADPATPHEADSAERYFSGFASFVRESLVQCGVPLCPAGFMASNPKWCQPLKNWKKYFSQWIAEPTASAVLNSVTFFDFRSVHGERMLAEELRDFLCSQLKDRKVFLGYIANMAIKNRPPIGFLKTFVVEKSGEHKDMLNMKIKGLAPIVDLVRLFALEKQARETSTLERIRALKGKHSIVTEYGEELAQAFEFIMLLRMQHQFDQVTKGNMPDNFINPETLTPLEKKTAKEAFHLISRVQDMVIERYKHMIW
;
A
#
# COMPACT_ATOMS: atom_id res chain seq x y z
N MET A 1 18.16 -42.62 -28.37
CA MET A 1 17.74 -41.26 -28.74
C MET A 1 16.27 -41.00 -28.39
N ASN A 2 15.33 -41.90 -28.72
CA ASN A 2 13.90 -41.74 -28.38
C ASN A 2 13.58 -41.65 -26.89
N MET A 3 14.34 -42.33 -26.00
CA MET A 3 14.07 -42.30 -24.56
C MET A 3 14.43 -40.95 -23.91
N ILE A 4 15.53 -40.31 -24.34
CA ILE A 4 15.97 -39.00 -23.84
C ILE A 4 15.04 -37.89 -24.35
N ILE A 5 14.63 -37.96 -25.62
CA ILE A 5 13.66 -37.00 -26.18
C ILE A 5 12.31 -37.16 -25.48
N GLY A 6 11.86 -38.38 -25.22
CA GLY A 6 10.66 -38.64 -24.43
C GLY A 6 10.70 -38.00 -23.05
N GLU A 7 11.81 -38.13 -22.31
CA GLU A 7 11.99 -37.46 -21.01
C GLU A 7 11.96 -35.93 -21.10
N ILE A 8 12.56 -35.34 -22.15
CA ILE A 8 12.55 -33.88 -22.36
C ILE A 8 11.14 -33.42 -22.71
N VAL A 9 10.42 -34.14 -23.58
CA VAL A 9 9.03 -33.85 -23.95
C VAL A 9 8.13 -33.93 -22.73
N GLU A 10 8.27 -34.98 -21.90
CA GLU A 10 7.48 -35.14 -20.68
C GLU A 10 7.76 -34.03 -19.67
N PHE A 11 9.02 -33.65 -19.49
CA PHE A 11 9.41 -32.57 -18.59
C PHE A 11 8.89 -31.22 -19.09
N LEU A 12 9.19 -30.85 -20.34
CA LEU A 12 8.75 -29.58 -20.93
C LEU A 12 7.22 -29.50 -21.00
N GLY A 13 6.52 -30.60 -21.25
CA GLY A 13 5.06 -30.64 -21.23
C GLY A 13 4.43 -30.25 -19.88
N LYS A 14 5.20 -30.26 -18.79
CA LYS A 14 4.77 -29.83 -17.44
C LYS A 14 5.26 -28.42 -17.08
N VAL A 15 6.06 -27.78 -17.94
CA VAL A 15 6.72 -26.50 -17.68
C VAL A 15 6.11 -25.40 -18.54
N PRO A 16 5.59 -24.30 -17.95
CA PRO A 16 5.17 -23.13 -18.72
C PRO A 16 6.34 -22.49 -19.49
N PRO A 17 6.15 -22.00 -20.73
CA PRO A 17 4.94 -22.08 -21.53
C PRO A 17 4.85 -23.35 -22.39
N PHE A 18 5.81 -24.27 -22.29
CA PHE A 18 5.88 -25.45 -23.16
C PHE A 18 4.70 -26.40 -22.99
N GLN A 19 4.03 -26.41 -21.83
CA GLN A 19 2.76 -27.11 -21.63
C GLN A 19 1.63 -26.69 -22.59
N LEU A 20 1.78 -25.55 -23.28
CA LEU A 20 0.83 -25.05 -24.29
C LEU A 20 1.10 -25.58 -25.71
N LEU A 21 2.19 -26.34 -25.89
CA LEU A 21 2.59 -26.91 -27.15
C LEU A 21 1.97 -28.30 -27.33
N ASP A 22 1.59 -28.63 -28.56
CA ASP A 22 1.21 -30.00 -28.88
C ASP A 22 2.44 -30.93 -28.93
N GLU A 23 2.21 -32.24 -28.93
CA GLU A 23 3.28 -33.24 -28.89
C GLU A 23 4.27 -33.12 -30.08
N PRO A 24 3.83 -32.86 -31.33
CA PRO A 24 4.76 -32.56 -32.44
C PRO A 24 5.63 -31.32 -32.18
N GLN A 25 5.06 -30.24 -31.65
CA GLN A 25 5.78 -29.02 -31.31
C GLN A 25 6.78 -29.25 -30.17
N LEU A 26 6.39 -29.94 -29.10
CA LEU A 26 7.28 -30.31 -28.00
C LEU A 26 8.44 -31.17 -28.49
N THR A 27 8.17 -32.14 -29.36
CA THR A 27 9.20 -33.00 -29.94
C THR A 27 10.17 -32.17 -30.78
N ALA A 28 9.68 -31.21 -31.57
CA ALA A 28 10.52 -30.30 -32.34
C ALA A 28 11.42 -29.43 -31.45
N VAL A 29 10.91 -28.95 -30.31
CA VAL A 29 11.72 -28.20 -29.32
C VAL A 29 12.75 -29.10 -28.67
N ALA A 30 12.34 -30.30 -28.24
CA ALA A 30 13.20 -31.27 -27.56
C ALA A 30 14.40 -31.69 -28.43
N HIS A 31 14.25 -31.74 -29.76
CA HIS A 31 15.36 -31.99 -30.68
C HIS A 31 16.42 -30.88 -30.69
N GLY A 32 16.07 -29.64 -30.34
CA GLY A 32 16.98 -28.49 -30.28
C GLY A 32 17.51 -28.18 -28.88
N VAL A 33 17.20 -29.00 -27.88
CA VAL A 33 17.61 -28.79 -26.48
C VAL A 33 18.99 -29.39 -26.24
N SER A 34 19.88 -28.63 -25.58
CA SER A 34 21.09 -29.17 -24.95
C SER A 34 20.94 -29.23 -23.43
N LEU A 35 21.62 -30.18 -22.77
CA LEU A 35 21.62 -30.35 -21.32
C LEU A 35 22.97 -29.91 -20.77
N GLU A 36 22.98 -28.98 -19.81
CA GLU A 36 24.22 -28.46 -19.22
C GLU A 36 24.20 -28.54 -17.70
N PHE A 37 25.35 -28.88 -17.11
CA PHE A 37 25.55 -28.94 -15.65
C PHE A 37 26.39 -27.76 -15.16
N TYR A 38 25.91 -27.10 -14.11
CA TYR A 38 26.56 -25.96 -13.48
C TYR A 38 26.81 -26.25 -12.00
N PRO A 39 28.08 -26.35 -11.55
CA PRO A 39 28.41 -26.49 -10.13
C PRO A 39 27.88 -25.31 -9.30
N LYS A 40 27.61 -25.50 -8.01
CA LYS A 40 27.25 -24.43 -7.07
C LYS A 40 28.23 -23.25 -7.13
N GLY A 41 27.69 -22.02 -7.15
CA GLY A 41 28.46 -20.77 -7.20
C GLY A 41 28.86 -20.32 -8.61
N THR A 42 28.46 -21.04 -9.66
CA THR A 42 28.77 -20.69 -11.04
C THR A 42 27.94 -19.48 -11.50
N LEU A 43 28.61 -18.46 -12.02
CA LEU A 43 27.98 -17.28 -12.63
C LEU A 43 27.60 -17.60 -14.09
N ILE A 44 26.32 -17.83 -14.35
CA ILE A 44 25.80 -18.19 -15.69
C ILE A 44 25.58 -16.92 -16.53
N LEU A 45 24.97 -15.88 -15.96
CA LEU A 45 24.77 -14.59 -16.62
C LEU A 45 25.32 -13.47 -15.74
N LYS A 46 26.01 -12.49 -16.33
CA LYS A 46 26.60 -11.35 -15.62
C LYS A 46 25.89 -10.06 -15.96
N GLN A 47 25.51 -9.26 -14.96
CA GLN A 47 24.95 -7.93 -15.16
C GLN A 47 25.91 -7.04 -15.97
N GLY A 48 25.40 -6.36 -17.00
CA GLY A 48 26.18 -5.57 -17.95
C GLY A 48 27.01 -6.40 -18.94
N GLY A 49 26.97 -7.74 -18.84
CA GLY A 49 27.63 -8.67 -19.73
C GLY A 49 26.85 -8.93 -21.03
N LYS A 50 27.33 -9.87 -21.85
CA LYS A 50 26.67 -10.25 -23.11
C LYS A 50 25.23 -10.70 -22.86
N ALA A 51 24.38 -10.48 -23.87
CA ALA A 51 23.02 -11.01 -23.89
C ALA A 51 23.05 -12.55 -23.80
N SER A 52 22.01 -13.14 -23.20
CA SER A 52 21.86 -14.59 -23.19
C SER A 52 21.77 -15.14 -24.61
N GLU A 53 22.48 -16.24 -24.86
CA GLU A 53 22.44 -16.99 -26.13
C GLU A 53 21.31 -18.04 -26.12
N TYR A 54 20.95 -18.51 -24.93
CA TYR A 54 19.93 -19.53 -24.71
C TYR A 54 18.81 -19.03 -23.80
N LEU A 55 17.65 -19.67 -23.95
CA LEU A 55 16.66 -19.78 -22.89
C LEU A 55 17.04 -20.97 -22.02
N TYR A 56 17.14 -20.76 -20.72
CA TYR A 56 17.44 -21.83 -19.77
C TYR A 56 16.16 -22.28 -19.07
N VAL A 57 15.96 -23.58 -18.97
CA VAL A 57 14.92 -24.22 -18.15
C VAL A 57 15.61 -25.08 -17.11
N ILE A 58 15.34 -24.83 -15.83
CA ILE A 58 16.01 -25.55 -14.74
C ILE A 58 15.40 -26.95 -14.65
N LYS A 59 16.18 -27.98 -14.99
CA LYS A 59 15.78 -29.38 -14.84
C LYS A 59 15.87 -29.82 -13.37
N LYS A 60 16.90 -29.36 -12.65
CA LYS A 60 17.15 -29.71 -11.25
C LYS A 60 18.11 -28.71 -10.62
N GLY A 61 17.92 -28.39 -9.34
CA GLY A 61 18.75 -27.45 -8.59
C GLY A 61 18.11 -26.05 -8.53
N GLY A 62 18.93 -25.03 -8.27
CA GLY A 62 18.42 -23.69 -8.03
C GLY A 62 19.45 -22.58 -8.26
N ILE A 63 18.96 -21.43 -8.67
CA ILE A 63 19.75 -20.23 -8.95
C ILE A 63 19.29 -19.05 -8.10
N ARG A 64 20.20 -18.10 -7.93
CA ARG A 64 19.96 -16.77 -7.36
C ARG A 64 20.13 -15.73 -8.46
N VAL A 65 19.14 -14.86 -8.60
CA VAL A 65 19.19 -13.69 -9.48
C VAL A 65 19.43 -12.45 -8.63
N SER A 66 20.46 -11.68 -8.94
CA SER A 66 20.80 -10.47 -8.19
C SER A 66 21.16 -9.29 -9.10
N ARG A 67 21.06 -8.06 -8.57
CA ARG A 67 21.60 -6.87 -9.19
C ARG A 67 22.57 -6.17 -8.27
N SER A 68 23.70 -5.75 -8.82
CA SER A 68 24.61 -4.84 -8.16
C SER A 68 24.21 -3.39 -8.44
N THR A 69 23.95 -2.62 -7.39
CA THR A 69 23.76 -1.15 -7.44
C THR A 69 24.98 -0.46 -6.83
N ALA A 70 25.21 0.82 -7.19
CA ALA A 70 26.37 1.58 -6.71
C ALA A 70 26.36 1.82 -5.19
N ASP A 71 25.17 1.81 -4.57
CA ASP A 71 24.97 2.20 -3.17
C ASP A 71 24.71 1.02 -2.20
N GLU A 72 24.28 -0.16 -2.70
CA GLU A 72 23.80 -1.26 -1.82
C GLU A 72 24.47 -2.64 -2.07
N GLY A 73 25.44 -2.74 -2.98
CA GLY A 73 26.09 -4.01 -3.30
C GLY A 73 25.18 -4.98 -4.08
N ASP A 74 25.43 -6.29 -4.01
CA ASP A 74 24.69 -7.32 -4.76
C ASP A 74 23.34 -7.66 -4.08
N VAL A 75 22.28 -6.97 -4.49
CA VAL A 75 20.92 -7.16 -3.98
C VAL A 75 20.26 -8.35 -4.69
N THR A 76 19.78 -9.32 -3.91
CA THR A 76 19.08 -10.48 -4.46
C THR A 76 17.64 -10.12 -4.81
N ILE A 77 17.25 -10.41 -6.05
CA ILE A 77 15.93 -10.05 -6.62
C ILE A 77 15.01 -11.26 -6.61
N ASP A 78 15.56 -12.44 -6.88
CA ASP A 78 14.77 -13.63 -7.15
C ASP A 78 15.57 -14.91 -6.88
N TYR A 79 14.87 -15.99 -6.56
CA TYR A 79 15.41 -17.35 -6.51
C TYR A 79 14.54 -18.24 -7.40
N ARG A 80 15.18 -19.06 -8.23
CA ARG A 80 14.47 -19.93 -9.18
C ARG A 80 14.92 -21.37 -9.01
N SER A 81 14.00 -22.30 -9.21
CA SER A 81 14.15 -23.73 -8.98
C SER A 81 13.65 -24.57 -10.17
N GLU A 82 13.59 -25.89 -10.01
CA GLU A 82 13.11 -26.81 -11.04
C GLU A 82 11.80 -26.37 -11.70
N GLY A 83 11.79 -26.37 -13.04
CA GLY A 83 10.69 -25.90 -13.87
C GLY A 83 10.73 -24.39 -14.18
N ASP A 84 11.54 -23.60 -13.48
CA ASP A 84 11.65 -22.17 -13.77
C ASP A 84 12.56 -21.88 -14.98
N LEU A 85 12.31 -20.75 -15.62
CA LEU A 85 13.08 -20.27 -16.77
C LEU A 85 13.95 -19.06 -16.43
N PHE A 86 15.08 -18.91 -17.10
CA PHE A 86 15.88 -17.67 -17.06
C PHE A 86 16.61 -17.40 -18.39
N GLY A 87 17.25 -16.24 -18.50
CA GLY A 87 17.97 -15.79 -19.71
C GLY A 87 17.10 -15.10 -20.76
N TYR A 88 15.79 -15.36 -20.79
CA TYR A 88 14.86 -14.81 -21.77
C TYR A 88 14.87 -13.28 -21.90
N LEU A 89 15.02 -12.55 -20.80
CA LEU A 89 15.01 -11.07 -20.82
C LEU A 89 16.03 -10.47 -21.79
N SER A 90 17.26 -10.98 -21.71
CA SER A 90 18.37 -10.52 -22.57
C SER A 90 18.39 -11.25 -23.91
N LEU A 91 17.81 -12.45 -23.99
CA LEU A 91 17.67 -13.20 -25.24
C LEU A 91 16.83 -12.43 -26.28
N PHE A 92 15.74 -11.77 -25.85
CA PHE A 92 14.84 -11.04 -26.76
C PHE A 92 15.06 -9.52 -26.76
N GLY A 93 15.59 -8.95 -25.68
CA GLY A 93 15.77 -7.50 -25.54
C GLY A 93 16.93 -6.93 -26.35
N GLY A 94 17.78 -7.76 -26.96
CA GLY A 94 18.95 -7.34 -27.75
C GLY A 94 20.09 -6.68 -26.96
N ASP A 95 19.83 -6.30 -25.71
CA ASP A 95 20.75 -5.63 -24.79
C ASP A 95 21.51 -6.60 -23.87
N LYS A 96 22.53 -6.05 -23.21
CA LYS A 96 23.31 -6.69 -22.14
C LYS A 96 22.43 -7.37 -21.07
N SER A 97 22.91 -8.46 -20.48
CA SER A 97 22.22 -9.07 -19.34
C SER A 97 22.06 -8.06 -18.20
N ARG A 98 20.86 -8.01 -17.59
CA ARG A 98 20.49 -6.98 -16.63
C ARG A 98 20.59 -7.41 -15.16
N ALA A 99 21.00 -8.65 -14.92
CA ALA A 99 21.16 -9.23 -13.60
C ALA A 99 22.29 -10.26 -13.61
N ASN A 100 22.87 -10.50 -12.44
CA ASN A 100 23.72 -11.65 -12.18
C ASN A 100 22.82 -12.87 -11.96
N VAL A 101 23.17 -14.01 -12.55
CA VAL A 101 22.53 -15.29 -12.31
C VAL A 101 23.61 -16.25 -11.85
N VAL A 102 23.54 -16.65 -10.59
CA VAL A 102 24.52 -17.52 -9.94
C VAL A 102 23.83 -18.77 -9.42
N THR A 103 24.40 -19.95 -9.63
CA THR A 103 23.86 -21.18 -9.06
C THR A 103 23.95 -21.18 -7.54
N ALA A 104 22.83 -21.42 -6.86
CA ALA A 104 22.75 -21.51 -5.40
C ALA A 104 23.13 -22.92 -4.89
N GLU A 105 22.98 -23.92 -5.77
CA GLU A 105 23.39 -25.32 -5.62
C GLU A 105 23.75 -25.90 -6.99
N ASP A 106 24.19 -27.15 -7.04
CA ASP A 106 24.47 -27.84 -8.30
C ASP A 106 23.21 -27.88 -9.18
N THR A 107 23.28 -27.27 -10.37
CA THR A 107 22.11 -26.99 -11.19
C THR A 107 22.26 -27.58 -12.59
N ILE A 108 21.25 -28.30 -13.05
CA ILE A 108 21.16 -28.84 -14.41
C ILE A 108 20.11 -28.03 -15.17
N CYS A 109 20.46 -27.52 -16.35
CA CYS A 109 19.55 -26.76 -17.20
C CYS A 109 19.40 -27.41 -18.58
N TYR A 110 18.18 -27.39 -19.10
CA TYR A 110 17.94 -27.47 -20.54
C TYR A 110 18.17 -26.10 -21.17
N GLN A 111 18.92 -26.03 -22.26
CA GLN A 111 19.17 -24.81 -23.02
C GLN A 111 18.49 -24.90 -24.38
N ILE A 112 17.71 -23.87 -24.71
CA ILE A 112 17.00 -23.76 -25.99
C ILE A 112 17.54 -22.53 -26.71
N ASP A 113 18.00 -22.71 -27.94
CA ASP A 113 18.64 -21.65 -28.71
C ASP A 113 17.65 -20.54 -29.13
N ARG A 114 18.20 -19.35 -29.41
CA ARG A 114 17.40 -18.17 -29.80
C ARG A 114 16.50 -18.40 -31.01
N ALA A 115 16.96 -19.13 -32.03
CA ALA A 115 16.20 -19.33 -33.26
C ALA A 115 14.97 -20.20 -33.01
N THR A 116 15.13 -21.27 -32.23
CA THR A 116 14.03 -22.14 -31.78
C THR A 116 13.01 -21.35 -30.97
N VAL A 117 13.46 -20.57 -29.98
CA VAL A 117 12.54 -19.75 -29.17
C VAL A 117 11.84 -18.68 -30.01
N ARG A 118 12.53 -18.06 -30.97
CA ARG A 118 11.93 -17.07 -31.87
C ARG A 118 10.82 -17.67 -32.73
N LYS A 119 11.08 -18.85 -33.31
CA LYS A 119 10.08 -19.59 -34.08
C LYS A 119 8.83 -19.87 -33.24
N LEU A 120 8.99 -20.31 -31.99
CA LEU A 120 7.87 -20.55 -31.07
C LEU A 120 7.04 -19.29 -30.81
N LEU A 121 7.68 -18.13 -30.61
CA LEU A 121 6.97 -16.85 -30.42
C LEU A 121 6.18 -16.41 -31.65
N ASP A 122 6.73 -16.67 -32.84
CA ASP A 122 6.10 -16.27 -34.10
C ASP A 122 4.92 -17.20 -34.45
N THR A 123 4.99 -18.49 -34.09
CA THR A 123 3.99 -19.50 -34.48
C THR A 123 2.98 -19.88 -33.38
N ASN A 124 3.27 -19.60 -32.10
CA ASN A 124 2.38 -19.98 -30.99
C ASN A 124 2.02 -18.76 -30.13
N GLU A 125 0.76 -18.36 -30.20
CA GLU A 125 0.25 -17.19 -29.50
C GLU A 125 0.28 -17.35 -27.98
N GLY A 126 -0.01 -18.53 -27.43
CA GLY A 126 0.05 -18.79 -26.00
C GLY A 126 1.46 -18.69 -25.42
N VAL A 127 2.47 -19.19 -26.16
CA VAL A 127 3.88 -19.03 -25.81
C VAL A 127 4.31 -17.56 -25.89
N ARG A 128 3.88 -16.85 -26.92
CA ARG A 128 4.12 -15.40 -27.07
C ARG A 128 3.53 -14.60 -25.92
N GLU A 129 2.29 -14.88 -25.56
CA GLU A 129 1.58 -14.23 -24.47
C GLU A 129 2.26 -14.52 -23.12
N PHE A 130 2.68 -15.76 -22.86
CA PHE A 130 3.41 -16.11 -21.64
C PHE A 130 4.71 -15.34 -21.49
N PHE A 131 5.53 -15.27 -22.54
CA PHE A 131 6.78 -14.52 -22.47
C PHE A 131 6.51 -13.01 -22.37
N LEU A 132 5.51 -12.48 -23.08
CA LEU A 132 5.09 -11.09 -22.93
C LEU A 132 4.66 -10.79 -21.48
N LYS A 133 3.79 -11.61 -20.90
CA LYS A 133 3.39 -11.53 -19.48
C LYS A 133 4.61 -11.64 -18.55
N SER A 134 5.54 -12.54 -18.82
CA SER A 134 6.75 -12.74 -18.01
C SER A 134 7.74 -11.56 -18.11
N PHE A 135 7.82 -10.90 -19.27
CA PHE A 135 8.53 -9.63 -19.42
C PHE A 135 7.86 -8.51 -18.64
N LEU A 136 6.54 -8.39 -18.76
CA LEU A 136 5.76 -7.40 -18.03
C LEU A 136 5.92 -7.63 -16.51
N ASN A 137 5.91 -8.88 -16.02
CA ASN A 137 6.13 -9.21 -14.60
C ASN A 137 7.47 -8.74 -14.01
N ILE A 138 8.48 -8.46 -14.84
CA ILE A 138 9.83 -8.06 -14.41
C ILE A 138 10.06 -6.55 -14.57
N TYR A 139 9.32 -5.90 -15.48
CA TYR A 139 9.41 -4.46 -15.72
C TYR A 139 8.23 -3.65 -15.18
N ILE A 140 7.15 -4.34 -14.84
CA ILE A 140 5.91 -3.81 -14.30
C ILE A 140 5.69 -4.57 -13.00
N ASP A 141 5.52 -3.81 -11.93
CA ASP A 141 5.31 -4.33 -10.59
C ASP A 141 4.14 -5.33 -10.57
N LYS A 142 4.09 -6.15 -9.51
CA LYS A 142 3.10 -7.21 -9.21
C LYS A 142 1.64 -6.79 -9.48
N THR A 143 1.40 -5.48 -9.51
CA THR A 143 0.17 -4.77 -9.79
C THR A 143 -0.57 -5.19 -11.06
N PHE A 144 0.15 -5.39 -12.16
CA PHE A 144 -0.49 -5.62 -13.46
C PHE A 144 -0.98 -7.07 -13.62
N LYS A 145 -0.33 -8.01 -12.92
CA LYS A 145 -0.59 -9.45 -13.05
C LYS A 145 -1.97 -9.84 -12.53
N GLU A 146 -2.41 -9.20 -11.45
CA GLU A 146 -3.73 -9.45 -10.85
C GLU A 146 -4.87 -8.67 -11.51
N MET A 147 -4.60 -7.81 -12.50
CA MET A 147 -5.67 -7.21 -13.31
C MET A 147 -6.20 -8.18 -14.36
N HIS A 148 -5.38 -9.11 -14.85
CA HIS A 148 -5.73 -9.95 -15.99
C HIS A 148 -6.28 -11.34 -15.62
N ASP A 149 -5.79 -11.96 -14.54
CA ASP A 149 -6.21 -13.33 -14.19
C ASP A 149 -7.64 -13.44 -13.62
N LYS A 150 -8.33 -12.32 -13.38
CA LYS A 150 -9.75 -12.30 -12.98
C LYS A 150 -10.68 -11.50 -13.91
N SER A 151 -10.17 -10.86 -14.97
CA SER A 151 -11.00 -10.07 -15.90
C SER A 151 -11.40 -10.87 -17.15
N MET A 152 -12.20 -11.92 -16.96
CA MET A 152 -13.17 -12.37 -17.97
C MET A 152 -14.42 -11.46 -17.98
N SER A 153 -14.38 -10.33 -17.27
CA SER A 153 -15.36 -9.25 -17.37
C SER A 153 -14.67 -8.01 -17.95
N THR A 154 -14.96 -7.73 -19.20
CA THR A 154 -14.61 -6.50 -19.92
C THR A 154 -15.15 -5.29 -19.17
N SER A 155 -14.31 -4.61 -18.40
CA SER A 155 -14.64 -3.29 -17.88
C SER A 155 -14.43 -2.24 -18.98
N SER A 156 -15.29 -1.22 -19.00
CA SER A 156 -15.23 -0.11 -19.97
C SER A 156 -13.92 0.68 -19.89
N ALA A 157 -13.23 0.64 -18.74
CA ALA A 157 -11.95 1.32 -18.51
C ALA A 157 -10.75 0.60 -19.13
N ASP A 158 -10.74 -0.75 -19.12
CA ASP A 158 -9.70 -1.53 -19.81
C ASP A 158 -9.78 -1.33 -21.32
N ARG A 159 -11.01 -1.22 -21.87
CA ARG A 159 -11.22 -0.88 -23.28
C ARG A 159 -10.57 0.46 -23.65
N ILE A 160 -10.71 1.48 -22.80
CA ILE A 160 -10.19 2.83 -23.08
C ILE A 160 -8.66 2.84 -23.17
N MET A 161 -7.92 2.11 -22.34
CA MET A 161 -6.45 2.07 -22.43
C MET A 161 -5.92 1.42 -23.72
N PHE A 162 -6.69 0.50 -24.31
CA PHE A 162 -6.33 -0.19 -25.56
C PHE A 162 -6.98 0.43 -26.81
N THR A 163 -7.90 1.39 -26.67
CA THR A 163 -8.56 2.07 -27.80
C THR A 163 -8.34 3.58 -27.85
N ALA A 164 -7.98 4.24 -26.75
CA ALA A 164 -7.77 5.68 -26.70
C ALA A 164 -6.41 6.07 -27.28
N THR A 165 -6.43 7.14 -28.07
CA THR A 165 -5.23 7.67 -28.69
C THR A 165 -4.49 8.62 -27.74
N VAL A 166 -3.18 8.69 -27.86
CA VAL A 166 -2.33 9.57 -27.03
C VAL A 166 -2.79 11.02 -27.11
N GLY A 167 -3.27 11.48 -28.28
CA GLY A 167 -3.76 12.84 -28.51
C GLY A 167 -5.06 13.20 -27.77
N GLU A 168 -5.87 12.22 -27.36
CA GLU A 168 -7.09 12.46 -26.57
C GLU A 168 -6.78 12.83 -25.11
N ILE A 169 -5.60 12.43 -24.63
CA ILE A 169 -5.27 12.39 -23.20
C ILE A 169 -4.15 13.36 -22.86
N ALA A 170 -3.23 13.59 -23.80
CA ALA A 170 -2.11 14.50 -23.62
C ALA A 170 -2.55 15.91 -23.24
N SER A 171 -1.84 16.51 -22.28
CA SER A 171 -2.01 17.92 -21.95
C SER A 171 -1.56 18.79 -23.12
N LYS A 172 -2.46 19.66 -23.60
CA LYS A 172 -2.24 20.49 -24.80
C LYS A 172 -1.30 21.68 -24.57
N ASN A 173 -1.13 22.10 -23.30
CA ASN A 173 -0.31 23.25 -22.95
C ASN A 173 1.09 22.79 -22.55
N VAL A 174 1.96 22.59 -23.54
CA VAL A 174 3.37 22.27 -23.29
C VAL A 174 4.13 23.54 -22.99
N ILE A 175 4.62 23.66 -21.76
CA ILE A 175 5.53 24.75 -21.40
C ILE A 175 6.88 24.48 -22.05
N THR A 176 7.37 25.47 -22.79
CA THR A 176 8.64 25.42 -23.51
C THR A 176 9.57 26.54 -23.06
N ALA A 177 10.88 26.34 -23.26
CA ALA A 177 11.89 27.36 -23.04
C ALA A 177 13.08 27.22 -24.01
N PRO A 178 13.84 28.28 -24.30
CA PRO A 178 15.06 28.15 -25.11
C PRO A 178 16.13 27.30 -24.41
N ASP A 179 16.87 26.48 -25.14
CA ASP A 179 17.90 25.60 -24.57
C ASP A 179 19.17 26.35 -24.10
N SER A 180 19.27 27.63 -24.44
CA SER A 180 20.34 28.53 -24.05
C SER A 180 20.17 29.16 -22.67
N ILE A 181 18.98 29.12 -22.07
CA ILE A 181 18.75 29.70 -20.74
C ILE A 181 19.52 28.93 -19.67
N SER A 182 19.76 29.55 -18.53
CA SER A 182 20.44 28.89 -17.42
C SER A 182 19.59 27.77 -16.81
N ILE A 183 20.26 26.79 -16.19
CA ILE A 183 19.61 25.74 -15.39
C ILE A 183 18.70 26.35 -14.31
N ARG A 184 19.14 27.45 -13.68
CA ARG A 184 18.37 28.20 -12.69
C ARG A 184 17.07 28.75 -13.27
N GLU A 185 17.12 29.37 -14.45
CA GLU A 185 15.93 29.91 -15.10
C GLU A 185 14.94 28.80 -15.49
N ALA A 186 15.44 27.69 -16.04
CA ALA A 186 14.60 26.53 -16.37
C ALA A 186 13.90 25.96 -15.12
N ALA A 187 14.64 25.81 -14.01
CA ALA A 187 14.05 25.39 -12.72
C ALA A 187 13.03 26.41 -12.18
N GLY A 188 13.28 27.71 -12.39
CA GLY A 188 12.35 28.79 -12.05
C GLY A 188 11.04 28.69 -12.83
N ILE A 189 11.10 28.45 -14.15
CA ILE A 189 9.94 28.22 -15.01
C ILE A 189 9.15 27.00 -14.52
N MET A 190 9.85 25.91 -14.19
CA MET A 190 9.22 24.69 -13.65
C MET A 190 8.48 24.98 -12.33
N CYS A 191 9.10 25.73 -11.42
CA CYS A 191 8.50 26.10 -10.14
C CYS A 191 7.27 27.03 -10.29
N GLN A 192 7.38 28.06 -11.12
CA GLN A 192 6.30 29.03 -11.37
C GLN A 192 5.07 28.37 -11.99
N ASN A 193 5.28 27.47 -12.95
CA ASN A 193 4.20 26.76 -13.64
C ASN A 193 3.75 25.48 -12.92
N LYS A 194 4.39 25.11 -11.81
CA LYS A 194 4.11 23.88 -11.03
C LYS A 194 4.18 22.60 -11.88
N ILE A 195 5.18 22.50 -12.75
CA ILE A 195 5.41 21.37 -13.66
C ILE A 195 6.69 20.63 -13.29
N SER A 196 6.73 19.31 -13.55
CA SER A 196 7.87 18.44 -13.27
C SER A 196 8.84 18.27 -14.45
N ALA A 197 8.53 18.88 -15.59
CA ALA A 197 9.39 18.91 -16.77
C ALA A 197 9.10 20.14 -17.65
N VAL A 198 10.12 20.61 -18.38
CA VAL A 198 10.00 21.65 -19.41
C VAL A 198 10.69 21.19 -20.70
N VAL A 199 10.04 21.41 -21.84
CA VAL A 199 10.60 21.08 -23.16
C VAL A 199 11.49 22.23 -23.61
N LEU A 200 12.70 21.90 -24.03
CA LEU A 200 13.67 22.87 -24.50
C LEU A 200 13.65 22.97 -26.02
N THR A 201 13.84 24.17 -26.52
CA THR A 201 13.82 24.50 -27.95
C THR A 201 15.14 25.09 -28.41
N ASP A 202 15.57 24.74 -29.62
CA ASP A 202 16.76 25.33 -30.24
C ASP A 202 16.49 26.75 -30.76
N ALA A 203 17.50 27.36 -31.39
CA ALA A 203 17.39 28.71 -31.97
C ALA A 203 16.35 28.84 -33.10
N ASN A 204 15.91 27.72 -33.70
CA ASN A 204 14.86 27.70 -34.71
C ASN A 204 13.47 27.43 -34.12
N GLY A 205 13.35 27.33 -32.80
CA GLY A 205 12.11 27.01 -32.10
C GLY A 205 11.72 25.53 -32.16
N LEU A 206 12.63 24.65 -32.59
CA LEU A 206 12.36 23.21 -32.66
C LEU A 206 12.72 22.51 -31.35
N PRO A 207 11.97 21.47 -30.92
CA PRO A 207 12.25 20.76 -29.67
C PRO A 207 13.63 20.08 -29.70
N SER A 208 14.55 20.54 -28.85
CA SER A 208 15.94 20.07 -28.78
C SER A 208 16.21 19.14 -27.60
N GLY A 209 15.41 19.21 -26.54
CA GLY A 209 15.52 18.33 -25.37
C GLY A 209 14.40 18.51 -24.35
N ILE A 210 14.50 17.80 -23.23
CA ILE A 210 13.63 17.98 -22.06
C ILE A 210 14.49 18.04 -20.80
N VAL A 211 14.13 18.87 -19.84
CA VAL A 211 14.72 18.83 -18.50
C VAL A 211 13.63 18.53 -17.48
N THR A 212 13.92 17.62 -16.56
CA THR A 212 12.99 17.11 -15.55
C THR A 212 13.55 17.27 -14.13
N ASP A 213 12.73 17.08 -13.10
CA ASP A 213 13.19 17.02 -11.70
C ASP A 213 14.28 15.96 -11.48
N ARG A 214 14.30 14.89 -12.27
CA ARG A 214 15.34 13.86 -12.24
C ARG A 214 16.67 14.40 -12.76
N ASP A 215 16.64 15.19 -13.83
CA ASP A 215 17.83 15.81 -14.41
C ASP A 215 18.42 16.85 -13.46
N LEU A 216 17.58 17.71 -12.87
CA LEU A 216 18.02 18.69 -11.88
C LEU A 216 18.66 18.02 -10.66
N ARG A 217 18.03 16.98 -10.10
CA ARG A 217 18.62 16.26 -8.96
C ARG A 217 19.90 15.52 -9.33
N GLY A 218 19.90 14.76 -10.42
CA GLY A 218 20.97 13.82 -10.76
C GLY A 218 22.15 14.43 -11.53
N LYS A 219 21.90 15.40 -12.40
CA LYS A 219 22.94 16.01 -13.27
C LYS A 219 23.43 17.37 -12.74
N VAL A 220 22.62 18.06 -11.93
CA VAL A 220 22.97 19.37 -11.35
C VAL A 220 23.36 19.22 -9.89
N VAL A 221 22.40 18.92 -9.01
CA VAL A 221 22.61 18.94 -7.55
C VAL A 221 23.61 17.89 -7.11
N ALA A 222 23.40 16.63 -7.50
CA ALA A 222 24.27 15.52 -7.12
C ALA A 222 25.72 15.65 -7.65
N ARG A 223 25.92 16.47 -8.69
CA ARG A 223 27.23 16.68 -9.32
C ARG A 223 27.84 18.05 -9.00
N GLY A 224 27.17 18.88 -8.19
CA GLY A 224 27.63 20.23 -7.86
C GLY A 224 27.83 21.13 -9.07
N ARG A 225 27.04 20.97 -10.14
CA ARG A 225 27.16 21.79 -11.36
C ARG A 225 26.70 23.23 -11.09
N ASP A 226 27.38 24.20 -11.70
CA ASP A 226 26.94 25.60 -11.64
C ASP A 226 25.57 25.76 -12.32
N VAL A 227 24.61 26.28 -11.55
CA VAL A 227 23.23 26.50 -11.99
C VAL A 227 23.09 27.65 -12.99
N ASN A 228 24.14 28.45 -13.18
CA ASN A 228 24.17 29.51 -14.18
C ASN A 228 24.62 29.00 -15.57
N GLU A 229 25.08 27.75 -15.68
CA GLU A 229 25.37 27.14 -16.97
C GLU A 229 24.10 26.96 -17.83
N PRO A 230 24.22 26.95 -19.17
CA PRO A 230 23.11 26.65 -20.08
C PRO A 230 22.46 25.29 -19.81
N VAL A 231 21.13 25.26 -19.78
CA VAL A 231 20.32 24.08 -19.47
C VAL A 231 20.51 22.94 -20.49
N ARG A 232 20.88 23.24 -21.73
CA ARG A 232 21.23 22.24 -22.75
C ARG A 232 22.31 21.24 -22.33
N TYR A 233 23.17 21.59 -21.37
CA TYR A 233 24.20 20.67 -20.89
C TYR A 233 23.69 19.62 -19.89
N VAL A 234 22.46 19.79 -19.39
CA VAL A 234 21.83 18.85 -18.44
C VAL A 234 20.52 18.26 -18.96
N MET A 235 20.01 18.74 -20.08
CA MET A 235 18.81 18.18 -20.69
C MET A 235 18.99 16.71 -21.09
N SER A 236 17.87 16.03 -21.27
CA SER A 236 17.79 14.69 -21.85
C SER A 236 17.44 14.82 -23.33
N ALA A 237 18.28 14.23 -24.18
CA ALA A 237 18.16 14.21 -25.63
C ALA A 237 18.67 12.86 -26.19
N PRO A 238 18.13 12.36 -27.33
CA PRO A 238 17.03 12.92 -28.10
C PRO A 238 15.68 12.82 -27.37
N LEU A 239 14.77 13.75 -27.66
CA LEU A 239 13.39 13.71 -27.15
C LEU A 239 12.67 12.46 -27.64
N ILE A 240 12.13 11.68 -26.70
CA ILE A 240 11.26 10.54 -27.02
C ILE A 240 9.84 11.06 -27.28
N ARG A 241 9.23 10.61 -28.37
CA ARG A 241 7.95 11.15 -28.89
C ARG A 241 6.95 10.03 -29.19
N SER A 242 5.65 10.34 -29.10
CA SER A 242 4.57 9.57 -29.74
C SER A 242 3.78 10.42 -30.72
N ASP A 243 3.29 9.78 -31.77
CA ASP A 243 2.28 10.38 -32.63
C ASP A 243 0.96 10.48 -31.84
N ALA A 244 0.18 11.54 -32.06
CA ALA A 244 -1.10 11.73 -31.41
C ALA A 244 -2.11 10.61 -31.72
N ARG A 245 -1.91 9.87 -32.81
CA ARG A 245 -2.71 8.70 -33.21
C ARG A 245 -2.22 7.39 -32.58
N ASP A 246 -1.02 7.37 -32.00
CA ASP A 246 -0.51 6.20 -31.28
C ASP A 246 -1.50 5.83 -30.18
N LEU A 247 -1.63 4.54 -29.88
CA LEU A 247 -2.46 4.10 -28.76
C LEU A 247 -1.73 4.39 -27.44
N CYS A 248 -2.50 4.64 -26.37
CA CYS A 248 -1.91 4.94 -25.06
C CYS A 248 -1.03 3.82 -24.52
N PHE A 249 -1.38 2.56 -24.83
CA PHE A 249 -0.51 1.41 -24.56
C PHE A 249 0.88 1.54 -25.21
N GLU A 250 0.99 2.04 -26.44
CA GLU A 250 2.28 2.22 -27.12
C GLU A 250 3.11 3.32 -26.46
N ALA A 251 2.46 4.39 -25.97
CA ALA A 251 3.13 5.42 -25.17
C ALA A 251 3.66 4.87 -23.84
N VAL A 252 2.89 4.03 -23.15
CA VAL A 252 3.34 3.33 -21.93
C VAL A 252 4.57 2.46 -22.22
N LEU A 253 4.55 1.69 -23.32
CA LEU A 253 5.71 0.88 -23.71
C LEU A 253 6.96 1.72 -23.97
N LYS A 254 6.82 2.91 -24.58
CA LYS A 254 7.92 3.86 -24.76
C LYS A 254 8.42 4.39 -23.40
N MET A 255 7.52 4.79 -22.50
CA MET A 255 7.88 5.25 -21.15
C MET A 255 8.69 4.20 -20.39
N ILE A 256 8.28 2.93 -20.44
CA ILE A 256 9.00 1.80 -19.82
C ILE A 256 10.35 1.57 -20.50
N ARG A 257 10.37 1.46 -21.84
CA ARG A 257 11.57 1.15 -22.62
C ARG A 257 12.69 2.16 -22.37
N TYR A 258 12.33 3.44 -22.34
CA TYR A 258 13.27 4.54 -22.18
C TYR A 258 13.44 4.99 -20.71
N ASN A 259 12.70 4.39 -19.78
CA ASN A 259 12.68 4.72 -18.35
C ASN A 259 12.43 6.22 -18.10
N ILE A 260 11.37 6.73 -18.74
CA ILE A 260 10.92 8.13 -18.71
C ILE A 260 9.46 8.21 -18.26
N HIS A 261 9.08 9.34 -17.67
CA HIS A 261 7.70 9.58 -17.18
C HIS A 261 6.95 10.65 -17.98
N HIS A 262 7.63 11.26 -18.95
CA HIS A 262 7.12 12.35 -19.78
C HIS A 262 7.39 11.99 -21.23
N LEU A 263 6.36 12.07 -22.05
CA LEU A 263 6.44 11.77 -23.46
C LEU A 263 5.90 12.95 -24.26
N LEU A 264 6.69 13.44 -25.21
CA LEU A 264 6.24 14.49 -26.10
C LEU A 264 5.25 13.92 -27.11
N VAL A 265 4.12 14.57 -27.28
CA VAL A 265 3.10 14.15 -28.26
C VAL A 265 3.19 15.07 -29.45
N VAL A 266 3.30 14.47 -30.63
CA VAL A 266 3.40 15.16 -31.91
C VAL A 266 2.25 14.77 -32.83
N LYS A 267 1.74 15.71 -33.60
CA LYS A 267 0.74 15.48 -34.64
C LYS A 267 1.22 16.16 -35.92
N ASP A 268 1.32 15.40 -37.01
CA ASP A 268 1.77 15.91 -38.30
C ASP A 268 3.13 16.65 -38.23
N GLY A 269 4.03 16.16 -37.36
CA GLY A 269 5.35 16.75 -37.12
C GLY A 269 5.38 17.95 -36.17
N ALA A 270 4.23 18.51 -35.78
CA ALA A 270 4.12 19.59 -34.81
C ALA A 270 3.93 19.07 -33.38
N MET A 271 4.46 19.78 -32.39
CA MET A 271 4.20 19.50 -30.98
C MET A 271 2.73 19.81 -30.66
N CYS A 272 2.00 18.84 -30.11
CA CYS A 272 0.58 19.01 -29.79
C CYS A 272 0.24 18.72 -28.32
N GLY A 273 1.15 18.14 -27.56
CA GLY A 273 0.95 17.94 -26.12
C GLY A 273 2.10 17.23 -25.41
N MET A 274 1.89 17.01 -24.11
CA MET A 274 2.75 16.15 -23.28
C MET A 274 1.86 15.14 -22.56
N LEU A 275 2.28 13.88 -22.60
CA LEU A 275 1.65 12.80 -21.85
C LEU A 275 2.54 12.42 -20.67
N THR A 276 1.95 12.32 -19.48
CA THR A 276 2.64 11.87 -18.27
C THR A 276 2.02 10.58 -17.71
N ASN A 277 2.75 9.89 -16.83
CA ASN A 277 2.19 8.76 -16.08
C ASN A 277 0.91 9.14 -15.31
N HIS A 278 0.83 10.36 -14.77
CA HIS A 278 -0.36 10.83 -14.05
C HIS A 278 -1.58 10.94 -14.96
N ASP A 279 -1.40 11.43 -16.19
CA ASP A 279 -2.50 11.57 -17.16
C ASP A 279 -3.07 10.21 -17.57
N LEU A 280 -2.19 9.21 -17.69
CA LEU A 280 -2.59 7.82 -17.91
C LEU A 280 -3.35 7.23 -16.72
N MET A 281 -3.01 7.60 -15.48
CA MET A 281 -3.73 7.15 -14.28
C MET A 281 -5.13 7.77 -14.15
N LEU A 282 -5.34 9.00 -14.62
CA LEU A 282 -6.65 9.68 -14.57
C LEU A 282 -7.73 8.96 -15.41
N LEU A 283 -7.34 8.13 -16.37
CA LEU A 283 -8.25 7.33 -17.20
C LEU A 283 -8.97 6.22 -16.43
N HIS A 284 -8.48 5.85 -15.25
CA HIS A 284 -8.93 4.65 -14.54
C HIS A 284 -10.19 4.83 -13.67
N GLY A 285 -10.77 6.04 -13.52
CA GLY A 285 -11.97 6.27 -12.68
C GLY A 285 -11.83 5.89 -11.19
N ASN A 286 -10.67 5.37 -10.78
CA ASN A 286 -10.35 4.80 -9.46
C ASN A 286 -9.19 5.55 -8.81
N SER A 287 -9.07 6.86 -9.06
CA SER A 287 -8.11 7.71 -8.37
C SER A 287 -8.65 8.12 -7.00
N PRO A 288 -7.83 8.13 -5.93
CA PRO A 288 -8.24 8.64 -4.62
C PRO A 288 -8.84 10.05 -4.68
N LEU A 289 -8.34 10.87 -5.60
CA LEU A 289 -8.84 12.24 -5.81
C LEU A 289 -10.22 12.26 -6.48
N SER A 290 -10.52 11.31 -7.36
CA SER A 290 -11.86 11.20 -7.97
C SER A 290 -12.87 10.84 -6.89
N ILE A 291 -12.61 9.79 -6.11
CA ILE A 291 -13.52 9.38 -5.02
C ILE A 291 -13.73 10.53 -4.02
N ALA A 292 -12.66 11.22 -3.65
CA ALA A 292 -12.77 12.36 -2.74
C ALA A 292 -13.68 13.45 -3.32
N ARG A 293 -13.55 13.79 -4.60
CA ARG A 293 -14.44 14.76 -5.28
C ARG A 293 -15.87 14.23 -5.37
N ASP A 294 -16.05 12.98 -5.75
CA ASP A 294 -17.36 12.36 -5.97
C ASP A 294 -18.16 12.34 -4.66
N ILE A 295 -17.50 12.12 -3.50
CA ILE A 295 -18.11 12.27 -2.16
C ILE A 295 -18.62 13.69 -1.92
N GLU A 296 -17.80 14.71 -2.22
CA GLU A 296 -18.17 16.11 -1.96
C GLU A 296 -19.36 16.58 -2.80
N GLU A 297 -19.51 16.02 -4.01
CA GLU A 297 -20.62 16.32 -4.91
C GLU A 297 -21.93 15.64 -4.49
N GLN A 298 -21.89 14.55 -3.71
CA GLN A 298 -23.09 13.85 -3.29
C GLN A 298 -23.97 14.68 -2.34
N GLN A 299 -25.28 14.64 -2.58
CA GLN A 299 -26.30 15.32 -1.75
C GLN A 299 -27.25 14.35 -1.04
N SER A 300 -27.10 13.04 -1.25
CA SER A 300 -27.94 12.00 -0.65
C SER A 300 -27.12 10.84 -0.10
N VAL A 301 -27.71 10.09 0.82
CA VAL A 301 -27.07 8.91 1.43
C VAL A 301 -26.92 7.79 0.38
N GLU A 302 -27.90 7.63 -0.52
CA GLU A 302 -27.86 6.66 -1.60
C GLU A 302 -26.67 6.91 -2.54
N GLY A 303 -26.41 8.18 -2.87
CA GLY A 303 -25.28 8.59 -3.69
C GLY A 303 -23.95 8.27 -3.01
N LEU A 304 -23.83 8.60 -1.72
CA LEU A 304 -22.64 8.30 -0.92
C LEU A 304 -22.37 6.80 -0.78
N ALA A 305 -23.42 5.99 -0.59
CA ALA A 305 -23.32 4.54 -0.57
C ALA A 305 -22.83 3.97 -1.92
N GLY A 306 -23.12 4.65 -3.03
CA GLY A 306 -22.56 4.35 -4.35
C GLY A 306 -21.04 4.53 -4.40
N VAL A 307 -20.57 5.66 -3.91
CA VAL A 307 -19.15 6.04 -3.94
C VAL A 307 -18.32 5.22 -2.93
N SER A 308 -18.87 4.91 -1.75
CA SER A 308 -18.14 4.14 -0.72
C SER A 308 -17.69 2.75 -1.21
N ARG A 309 -18.44 2.12 -2.12
CA ARG A 309 -18.09 0.82 -2.71
C ARG A 309 -16.81 0.87 -3.57
N GLN A 310 -16.45 2.04 -4.10
CA GLN A 310 -15.27 2.21 -4.94
C GLN A 310 -13.95 2.19 -4.14
N VAL A 311 -14.01 2.41 -2.82
CA VAL A 311 -12.83 2.47 -1.93
C VAL A 311 -12.01 1.17 -2.00
N THR A 312 -12.67 0.02 -2.05
CA THR A 312 -12.01 -1.29 -2.17
C THR A 312 -11.10 -1.37 -3.39
N GLY A 313 -11.51 -0.77 -4.53
CA GLY A 313 -10.72 -0.77 -5.76
C GLY A 313 -9.41 0.01 -5.60
N ILE A 314 -9.46 1.16 -4.93
CA ILE A 314 -8.27 1.97 -4.64
C ILE A 314 -7.30 1.25 -3.73
N VAL A 315 -7.82 0.66 -2.65
CA VAL A 315 -6.99 -0.08 -1.70
C VAL A 315 -6.28 -1.23 -2.39
N GLY A 316 -6.99 -1.97 -3.24
CA GLY A 316 -6.42 -3.01 -4.08
C GLY A 316 -5.29 -2.51 -4.98
N MET A 317 -5.50 -1.39 -5.67
CA MET A 317 -4.48 -0.76 -6.52
C MET A 317 -3.24 -0.32 -5.72
N LEU A 318 -3.41 0.34 -4.58
CA LEU A 318 -2.27 0.79 -3.77
C LEU A 318 -1.45 -0.39 -3.19
N MET A 319 -2.13 -1.44 -2.74
CA MET A 319 -1.46 -2.66 -2.26
C MET A 319 -0.65 -3.34 -3.35
N LYS A 320 -1.22 -3.37 -4.54
CA LYS A 320 -0.62 -3.92 -5.74
C LYS A 320 0.62 -3.16 -6.19
N GLU A 321 0.67 -1.84 -6.02
CA GLU A 321 1.83 -0.95 -6.26
C GLU A 321 2.90 -1.02 -5.14
N GLY A 322 2.80 -2.00 -4.23
CA GLY A 322 3.76 -2.16 -3.13
C GLY A 322 3.72 -1.03 -2.11
N ALA A 323 2.63 -0.27 -2.03
CA ALA A 323 2.51 0.80 -1.04
C ALA A 323 2.58 0.24 0.39
N ARG A 324 3.20 1.00 1.30
CA ARG A 324 3.24 0.65 2.72
C ARG A 324 1.82 0.63 3.29
N ALA A 325 1.56 -0.30 4.22
CA ALA A 325 0.24 -0.44 4.86
C ALA A 325 -0.24 0.89 5.47
N SER A 326 0.65 1.63 6.14
CA SER A 326 0.34 2.94 6.70
C SER A 326 -0.08 3.99 5.67
N SER A 327 0.43 3.91 4.44
CA SER A 327 0.05 4.83 3.36
C SER A 327 -1.35 4.51 2.86
N ILE A 328 -1.65 3.22 2.69
CA ILE A 328 -2.95 2.74 2.24
C ILE A 328 -4.03 3.08 3.27
N VAL A 329 -3.76 2.79 4.54
CA VAL A 329 -4.66 3.08 5.66
C VAL A 329 -4.91 4.57 5.84
N ARG A 330 -3.91 5.43 5.56
CA ARG A 330 -4.10 6.89 5.53
C ARG A 330 -5.08 7.30 4.44
N VAL A 331 -4.98 6.72 3.25
CA VAL A 331 -5.95 6.98 2.16
C VAL A 331 -7.36 6.53 2.57
N ILE A 332 -7.49 5.31 3.13
CA ILE A 332 -8.78 4.80 3.63
C ILE A 332 -9.37 5.77 4.67
N THR A 333 -8.57 6.19 5.65
CA THR A 333 -9.01 7.11 6.71
C THR A 333 -9.50 8.43 6.11
N GLU A 334 -8.77 9.00 5.17
CA GLU A 334 -9.06 10.30 4.56
C GLU A 334 -10.36 10.26 3.74
N ILE A 335 -10.63 9.13 3.06
CA ILE A 335 -11.90 8.89 2.36
C ILE A 335 -13.05 8.68 3.35
N ASN A 336 -12.86 7.82 4.36
CA ASN A 336 -13.88 7.53 5.37
C ASN A 336 -14.27 8.80 6.15
N ASP A 337 -13.31 9.64 6.51
CA ASP A 337 -13.58 10.90 7.20
C ASP A 337 -14.42 11.86 6.37
N ARG A 338 -14.16 11.96 5.05
CA ARG A 338 -15.00 12.75 4.14
C ARG A 338 -16.41 12.20 4.05
N LEU A 339 -16.55 10.87 3.91
CA LEU A 339 -17.84 10.21 3.90
C LEU A 339 -18.63 10.53 5.18
N VAL A 340 -18.02 10.38 6.36
CA VAL A 340 -18.64 10.70 7.65
C VAL A 340 -19.01 12.18 7.73
N ARG A 341 -18.12 13.10 7.38
CA ARG A 341 -18.41 14.55 7.35
C ARG A 341 -19.60 14.86 6.45
N LYS A 342 -19.66 14.25 5.27
CA LYS A 342 -20.77 14.47 4.33
C LYS A 342 -22.10 13.94 4.86
N LEU A 343 -22.09 12.78 5.51
CA LEU A 343 -23.28 12.25 6.19
C LEU A 343 -23.75 13.16 7.33
N LEU A 344 -22.82 13.75 8.08
CA LEU A 344 -23.14 14.72 9.12
C LEU A 344 -23.73 16.00 8.53
N GLU A 345 -23.19 16.54 7.42
CA GLU A 345 -23.79 17.68 6.71
C GLU A 345 -25.21 17.40 6.23
N ILE A 346 -25.47 16.21 5.67
CA ILE A 346 -26.81 15.78 5.25
C ILE A 346 -27.75 15.70 6.46
N ALA A 347 -27.25 15.18 7.59
CA ALA A 347 -28.00 15.11 8.84
C ALA A 347 -28.35 16.52 9.38
N GLU A 348 -27.40 17.45 9.37
CA GLU A 348 -27.64 18.85 9.78
C GLU A 348 -28.68 19.53 8.90
N ARG A 349 -28.65 19.31 7.58
CA ARG A 349 -29.70 19.83 6.68
C ARG A 349 -31.08 19.25 6.98
N LYS A 350 -31.13 17.97 7.36
CA LYS A 350 -32.39 17.26 7.66
C LYS A 350 -32.99 17.70 9.00
N TYR A 351 -32.17 17.84 10.04
CA TYR A 351 -32.63 18.14 11.39
C TYR A 351 -32.56 19.63 11.75
N GLY A 352 -31.97 20.47 10.90
CA GLY A 352 -31.71 21.87 11.16
C GLY A 352 -30.46 22.09 11.99
N GLN A 353 -30.18 23.34 12.36
CA GLN A 353 -29.00 23.70 13.13
C GLN A 353 -29.00 23.01 14.52
N PRO A 354 -27.87 22.43 14.96
CA PRO A 354 -27.80 21.81 16.28
C PRO A 354 -28.01 22.85 17.40
N PRO A 355 -28.75 22.50 18.47
CA PRO A 355 -29.04 23.42 19.56
C PRO A 355 -27.80 23.75 20.42
N LEU A 356 -26.77 22.89 20.36
CA LEU A 356 -25.50 23.06 21.03
C LEU A 356 -24.37 22.80 20.03
N ARG A 357 -23.25 23.52 20.20
CA ARG A 357 -22.00 23.16 19.50
C ARG A 357 -21.62 21.73 19.87
N TYR A 358 -21.19 20.95 18.89
CA TYR A 358 -20.81 19.56 19.09
C TYR A 358 -19.57 19.20 18.29
N CYS A 359 -18.90 18.13 18.71
CA CYS A 359 -17.82 17.48 18.00
C CYS A 359 -18.17 16.01 17.84
N TRP A 360 -18.22 15.55 16.59
CA TRP A 360 -18.19 14.13 16.29
C TRP A 360 -16.75 13.63 16.46
N ILE A 361 -16.58 12.66 17.35
CA ILE A 361 -15.29 12.02 17.59
C ILE A 361 -15.34 10.57 17.15
N ALA A 362 -14.19 10.08 16.72
CA ALA A 362 -13.96 8.66 16.47
C ALA A 362 -12.87 8.14 17.41
N PHE A 363 -12.94 6.87 17.78
CA PHE A 363 -11.99 6.21 18.69
C PHE A 363 -11.67 4.80 18.19
N GLY A 364 -10.96 3.98 18.99
CA GLY A 364 -10.53 2.66 18.53
C GLY A 364 -9.64 2.75 17.27
N SER A 365 -9.78 1.82 16.33
CA SER A 365 -8.99 1.85 15.09
C SER A 365 -9.31 3.05 14.20
N GLU A 366 -10.53 3.58 14.23
CA GLU A 366 -10.90 4.80 13.52
C GLU A 366 -10.19 6.02 14.11
N GLY A 367 -10.16 6.12 15.44
CA GLY A 367 -9.46 7.17 16.16
C GLY A 367 -7.94 7.11 16.03
N ARG A 368 -7.36 5.92 15.87
CA ARG A 368 -5.93 5.73 15.56
C ARG A 368 -5.57 5.92 14.09
N LYS A 369 -6.55 6.09 13.19
CA LYS A 369 -6.33 6.11 11.73
C LYS A 369 -5.68 4.82 11.24
N GLU A 370 -6.24 3.69 11.69
CA GLU A 370 -5.72 2.32 11.48
C GLU A 370 -6.79 1.37 10.90
N GLN A 371 -7.82 1.95 10.25
CA GLN A 371 -8.91 1.18 9.64
C GLN A 371 -8.45 0.48 8.36
N THR A 372 -9.06 -0.69 8.11
CA THR A 372 -8.86 -1.47 6.88
C THR A 372 -10.21 -1.69 6.19
N PHE A 373 -10.46 -2.85 5.56
CA PHE A 373 -11.66 -3.09 4.74
C PHE A 373 -12.97 -3.22 5.53
N ARG A 374 -12.90 -3.75 6.76
CA ARG A 374 -14.06 -3.85 7.67
C ARG A 374 -13.73 -3.18 8.97
N THR A 375 -14.41 -2.08 9.22
CA THR A 375 -14.39 -1.34 10.46
C THR A 375 -15.82 -1.20 10.94
N ASP A 376 -16.04 -1.50 12.21
CA ASP A 376 -17.31 -1.20 12.84
C ASP A 376 -17.36 0.31 13.14
N GLN A 377 -18.55 0.82 13.44
CA GLN A 377 -18.77 2.21 13.83
C GLN A 377 -18.25 2.48 15.26
N ASP A 378 -17.11 3.16 15.39
CA ASP A 378 -16.51 3.52 16.69
C ASP A 378 -16.49 5.04 16.87
N ASN A 379 -17.67 5.60 17.19
CA ASN A 379 -17.90 7.04 17.24
C ASN A 379 -18.72 7.52 18.45
N ALA A 380 -18.63 8.81 18.75
CA ALA A 380 -19.35 9.48 19.82
C ALA A 380 -19.57 10.96 19.51
N ILE A 381 -20.47 11.58 20.27
CA ILE A 381 -20.67 13.04 20.27
C ILE A 381 -20.22 13.60 21.61
N ILE A 382 -19.37 14.63 21.54
CA ILE A 382 -19.13 15.56 22.63
C ILE A 382 -19.89 16.84 22.28
N HIS A 383 -20.85 17.27 23.10
CA HIS A 383 -21.48 18.58 22.92
C HIS A 383 -21.11 19.54 24.05
N ALA A 384 -21.32 20.84 23.82
CA ALA A 384 -21.15 21.86 24.84
C ALA A 384 -22.05 21.56 26.06
N ASP A 385 -21.63 22.02 27.24
CA ASP A 385 -22.45 21.88 28.44
C ASP A 385 -23.71 22.76 28.33
N PRO A 386 -24.93 22.20 28.46
CA PRO A 386 -26.14 23.02 28.41
C PRO A 386 -26.18 23.96 29.61
N ALA A 387 -26.54 25.22 29.37
CA ALA A 387 -26.72 26.26 30.37
C ALA A 387 -28.06 26.13 31.11
N THR A 388 -29.06 25.51 30.49
CA THR A 388 -30.40 25.32 31.07
C THR A 388 -30.95 23.90 30.88
N PRO A 389 -31.90 23.44 31.72
CA PRO A 389 -32.59 22.16 31.51
C PRO A 389 -33.30 22.09 30.15
N HIS A 390 -33.90 23.19 29.70
CA HIS A 390 -34.57 23.24 28.41
C HIS A 390 -33.61 23.01 27.23
N GLU A 391 -32.41 23.59 27.31
CA GLU A 391 -31.35 23.37 26.32
C GLU A 391 -30.83 21.93 26.36
N ALA A 392 -30.76 21.31 27.54
CA ALA A 392 -30.42 19.90 27.68
C ALA A 392 -31.47 18.99 27.01
N ASP A 393 -32.77 19.22 27.26
CA ASP A 393 -33.87 18.47 26.64
C ASP A 393 -33.94 18.67 25.12
N SER A 394 -33.61 19.88 24.64
CA SER A 394 -33.51 20.19 23.22
C SER A 394 -32.35 19.42 22.57
N ALA A 395 -31.17 19.44 23.21
CA ALA A 395 -29.99 18.73 22.74
C ALA A 395 -30.19 17.21 22.71
N GLU A 396 -30.78 16.62 23.75
CA GLU A 396 -31.07 15.19 23.79
C GLU A 396 -31.99 14.76 22.64
N ARG A 397 -33.09 15.48 22.43
CA ARG A 397 -34.03 15.20 21.33
C ARG A 397 -33.38 15.34 19.96
N TYR A 398 -32.61 16.42 19.76
CA TYR A 398 -31.91 16.68 18.50
C TYR A 398 -30.87 15.58 18.22
N PHE A 399 -29.94 15.35 19.15
CA PHE A 399 -28.82 14.44 18.92
C PHE A 399 -29.25 12.97 18.85
N SER A 400 -30.34 12.58 19.52
CA SER A 400 -30.90 11.23 19.41
C SER A 400 -31.37 10.93 17.98
N GLY A 401 -32.16 11.83 17.38
CA GLY A 401 -32.60 11.70 15.99
C GLY A 401 -31.45 11.80 14.99
N PHE A 402 -30.60 12.80 15.18
CA PHE A 402 -29.41 13.07 14.37
C PHE A 402 -28.45 11.86 14.33
N ALA A 403 -28.04 11.35 15.49
CA ALA A 403 -27.07 10.25 15.57
C ALA A 403 -27.68 8.92 15.09
N SER A 404 -28.98 8.70 15.30
CA SER A 404 -29.69 7.53 14.75
C SER A 404 -29.71 7.56 13.22
N PHE A 405 -29.96 8.73 12.61
CA PHE A 405 -29.91 8.87 11.15
C PHE A 405 -28.50 8.62 10.60
N VAL A 406 -27.46 9.17 11.23
CA VAL A 406 -26.08 8.97 10.78
C VAL A 406 -25.67 7.50 10.91
N ARG A 407 -26.06 6.82 12.00
CA ARG A 407 -25.83 5.37 12.19
C ARG A 407 -26.38 4.55 11.03
N GLU A 408 -27.66 4.74 10.69
CA GLU A 408 -28.30 4.01 9.58
C GLU A 408 -27.66 4.35 8.23
N SER A 409 -27.27 5.62 8.05
CA SER A 409 -26.61 6.06 6.82
C SER A 409 -25.22 5.43 6.65
N LEU A 410 -24.47 5.27 7.74
CA LEU A 410 -23.20 4.56 7.75
C LEU A 410 -23.37 3.07 7.43
N VAL A 411 -24.43 2.42 7.93
CA VAL A 411 -24.78 1.05 7.54
C VAL A 411 -25.07 0.97 6.04
N GLN A 412 -25.85 1.90 5.49
CA GLN A 412 -26.14 1.95 4.05
C GLN A 412 -24.86 2.15 3.21
N CYS A 413 -23.87 2.88 3.74
CA CYS A 413 -22.56 3.07 3.12
C CYS A 413 -21.60 1.87 3.32
N GLY A 414 -22.03 0.80 3.98
CA GLY A 414 -21.24 -0.42 4.18
C GLY A 414 -20.42 -0.48 5.48
N VAL A 415 -20.66 0.44 6.43
CA VAL A 415 -19.99 0.46 7.74
C VAL A 415 -20.89 -0.21 8.79
N PRO A 416 -20.59 -1.45 9.21
CA PRO A 416 -21.44 -2.22 10.13
C PRO A 416 -21.54 -1.60 11.52
N LEU A 417 -22.63 -1.93 12.22
CA LEU A 417 -22.82 -1.54 13.63
C LEU A 417 -21.74 -2.14 14.53
N CYS A 418 -21.31 -1.37 15.53
CA CYS A 418 -20.41 -1.88 16.56
C CYS A 418 -21.16 -2.83 17.51
N PRO A 419 -20.75 -4.11 17.63
CA PRO A 419 -21.41 -5.08 18.51
C PRO A 419 -21.40 -4.67 19.98
N ALA A 420 -20.39 -3.90 20.39
CA ALA A 420 -20.27 -3.36 21.76
C ALA A 420 -21.10 -2.08 21.99
N GLY A 421 -21.77 -1.55 20.96
CA GLY A 421 -22.63 -0.38 21.09
C GLY A 421 -21.87 0.94 21.29
N PHE A 422 -20.60 1.02 20.89
CA PHE A 422 -19.78 2.23 20.96
C PHE A 422 -20.06 3.19 19.81
N MET A 423 -21.29 3.67 19.73
CA MET A 423 -21.78 4.56 18.67
C MET A 423 -22.47 5.78 19.28
N ALA A 424 -22.40 6.93 18.61
CA ALA A 424 -23.03 8.18 19.04
C ALA A 424 -24.55 8.07 19.22
N SER A 425 -25.21 7.13 18.53
CA SER A 425 -26.63 6.85 18.72
C SER A 425 -26.98 6.24 20.08
N ASN A 426 -25.99 5.74 20.81
CA ASN A 426 -26.16 5.30 22.19
C ASN A 426 -26.07 6.53 23.10
N PRO A 427 -27.11 6.84 23.91
CA PRO A 427 -27.12 8.01 24.78
C PRO A 427 -25.89 8.11 25.69
N LYS A 428 -25.30 6.98 26.10
CA LYS A 428 -24.08 6.95 26.93
C LYS A 428 -22.87 7.61 26.23
N TRP A 429 -22.86 7.64 24.90
CA TRP A 429 -21.77 8.17 24.07
C TRP A 429 -22.15 9.43 23.30
N CYS A 430 -23.31 10.01 23.60
CA CYS A 430 -23.70 11.36 23.21
C CYS A 430 -23.86 12.18 24.48
N GLN A 431 -22.80 12.86 24.90
CA GLN A 431 -22.73 13.45 26.23
C GLN A 431 -22.08 14.84 26.20
N PRO A 432 -22.44 15.72 27.16
CA PRO A 432 -21.77 17.00 27.31
C PRO A 432 -20.32 16.83 27.77
N LEU A 433 -19.45 17.79 27.45
CA LEU A 433 -18.02 17.73 27.79
C LEU A 433 -17.75 17.46 29.27
N LYS A 434 -18.53 18.03 30.19
CA LYS A 434 -18.39 17.75 31.64
C LYS A 434 -18.57 16.27 32.00
N ASN A 435 -19.47 15.56 31.30
CA ASN A 435 -19.74 14.16 31.56
C ASN A 435 -18.62 13.27 30.99
N TRP A 436 -18.07 13.61 29.83
CA TRP A 436 -16.87 12.97 29.30
C TRP A 436 -15.66 13.12 30.24
N LYS A 437 -15.42 14.32 30.77
CA LYS A 437 -14.38 14.57 31.79
C LYS A 437 -14.62 13.68 33.02
N LYS A 438 -15.87 13.56 33.49
CA LYS A 438 -16.24 12.66 34.60
C LYS A 438 -15.94 11.19 34.29
N TYR A 439 -16.29 10.69 33.11
CA TYR A 439 -16.00 9.31 32.70
C TYR A 439 -14.50 9.02 32.74
N PHE A 440 -13.68 9.91 32.17
CA PHE A 440 -12.24 9.72 32.13
C PHE A 440 -11.62 9.76 33.52
N SER A 441 -12.06 10.68 34.40
CA SER A 441 -11.62 10.69 35.80
C SER A 441 -11.98 9.41 36.53
N GLN A 442 -13.21 8.90 36.36
CA GLN A 442 -13.64 7.66 36.99
C GLN A 442 -12.82 6.46 36.51
N TRP A 443 -12.59 6.34 35.19
CA TRP A 443 -11.81 5.21 34.67
C TRP A 443 -10.35 5.21 35.13
N ILE A 444 -9.78 6.40 35.35
CA ILE A 444 -8.40 6.56 35.83
C ILE A 444 -8.31 6.33 37.35
N ALA A 445 -9.28 6.83 38.11
CA ALA A 445 -9.29 6.71 39.57
C ALA A 445 -9.65 5.30 40.05
N GLU A 446 -10.57 4.63 39.36
CA GLU A 446 -11.11 3.31 39.71
C GLU A 446 -10.98 2.33 38.53
N PRO A 447 -9.76 1.81 38.26
CA PRO A 447 -9.46 0.98 37.08
C PRO A 447 -9.98 -0.46 37.18
N THR A 448 -11.28 -0.62 37.32
CA THR A 448 -11.97 -1.91 37.13
C THR A 448 -11.72 -2.47 35.72
N ALA A 449 -11.95 -3.76 35.50
CA ALA A 449 -11.74 -4.38 34.18
C ALA A 449 -12.49 -3.65 33.04
N SER A 450 -13.71 -3.17 33.30
CA SER A 450 -14.49 -2.39 32.33
C SER A 450 -13.96 -0.97 32.14
N ALA A 451 -13.48 -0.31 33.20
CA ALA A 451 -12.83 1.00 33.12
C ALA A 451 -11.54 0.95 32.31
N VAL A 452 -10.72 -0.10 32.50
CA VAL A 452 -9.50 -0.32 31.72
C VAL A 452 -9.82 -0.56 30.25
N LEU A 453 -10.82 -1.41 29.96
CA LEU A 453 -11.30 -1.64 28.58
C LEU A 453 -11.80 -0.35 27.91
N ASN A 454 -12.59 0.45 28.62
CA ASN A 454 -13.04 1.75 28.13
C ASN A 454 -11.83 2.68 27.90
N SER A 455 -10.86 2.71 28.80
CA SER A 455 -9.67 3.57 28.66
C SER A 455 -8.87 3.23 27.40
N VAL A 456 -8.58 1.95 27.15
CA VAL A 456 -7.84 1.54 25.94
C VAL A 456 -8.63 1.72 24.64
N THR A 457 -9.95 1.93 24.73
CA THR A 457 -10.84 2.16 23.59
C THR A 457 -10.99 3.67 23.33
N PHE A 458 -11.48 4.42 24.33
CA PHE A 458 -11.86 5.83 24.22
C PHE A 458 -10.68 6.79 24.33
N PHE A 459 -9.53 6.43 24.92
CA PHE A 459 -8.38 7.35 24.96
C PHE A 459 -7.70 7.50 23.59
N ASP A 460 -8.01 6.63 22.63
CA ASP A 460 -7.59 6.75 21.24
C ASP A 460 -8.51 7.66 20.41
N PHE A 461 -9.21 8.61 21.03
CA PHE A 461 -10.16 9.46 20.30
C PHE A 461 -9.51 10.58 19.47
N ARG A 462 -10.16 10.98 18.38
CA ARG A 462 -9.85 12.17 17.59
C ARG A 462 -11.13 12.86 17.10
N SER A 463 -11.04 14.16 16.83
CA SER A 463 -12.12 14.91 16.16
C SER A 463 -12.22 14.53 14.68
N VAL A 464 -13.44 14.40 14.18
CA VAL A 464 -13.75 14.17 12.75
C VAL A 464 -14.50 15.35 12.15
N HIS A 465 -15.49 15.90 12.86
CA HIS A 465 -16.36 16.98 12.40
C HIS A 465 -16.90 17.81 13.58
N GLY A 466 -17.29 19.06 13.33
CA GLY A 466 -17.83 19.99 14.32
C GLY A 466 -16.75 20.79 15.08
N GLU A 467 -17.09 21.25 16.29
CA GLU A 467 -16.28 22.10 17.16
C GLU A 467 -15.10 21.33 17.77
N ARG A 468 -13.97 21.32 17.05
CA ARG A 468 -12.73 20.61 17.42
C ARG A 468 -12.23 20.92 18.83
N MET A 469 -12.46 22.15 19.33
CA MET A 469 -12.03 22.58 20.65
C MET A 469 -12.58 21.68 21.77
N LEU A 470 -13.78 21.13 21.63
CA LEU A 470 -14.36 20.22 22.63
C LEU A 470 -13.54 18.94 22.82
N ALA A 471 -13.02 18.38 21.73
CA ALA A 471 -12.15 17.21 21.76
C ALA A 471 -10.75 17.56 22.27
N GLU A 472 -10.22 18.73 21.91
CA GLU A 472 -8.92 19.20 22.40
C GLU A 472 -8.94 19.44 23.92
N GLU A 473 -9.99 20.06 24.45
CA GLU A 473 -10.17 20.23 25.89
C GLU A 473 -10.27 18.90 26.64
N LEU A 474 -10.96 17.90 26.07
CA LEU A 474 -11.01 16.56 26.67
C LEU A 474 -9.62 15.90 26.64
N ARG A 475 -8.83 16.13 25.59
CA ARG A 475 -7.47 15.59 25.46
C ARG A 475 -6.54 16.22 26.49
N ASP A 476 -6.62 17.53 26.67
CA ASP A 476 -5.82 18.26 27.66
C ASP A 476 -6.19 17.83 29.08
N PHE A 477 -7.48 17.65 29.34
CA PHE A 477 -7.97 17.07 30.59
C PHE A 477 -7.39 15.68 30.83
N LEU A 478 -7.46 14.77 29.85
CA LEU A 478 -6.86 13.43 29.95
C LEU A 478 -5.36 13.49 30.29
N CYS A 479 -4.59 14.29 29.56
CA CYS A 479 -3.15 14.45 29.82
C CYS A 479 -2.88 14.94 31.24
N SER A 480 -3.67 15.91 31.73
CA SER A 480 -3.56 16.41 33.11
C SER A 480 -3.86 15.33 34.16
N GLN A 481 -4.85 14.47 33.90
CA GLN A 481 -5.25 13.40 34.82
C GLN A 481 -4.24 12.28 34.90
N LEU A 482 -3.47 12.02 33.83
CA LEU A 482 -2.47 10.95 33.77
C LEU A 482 -1.17 11.29 34.54
N LYS A 483 -0.96 12.55 34.92
CA LYS A 483 0.22 12.97 35.68
C LYS A 483 0.30 12.19 37.00
N ASP A 484 1.42 11.50 37.20
CA ASP A 484 1.73 10.68 38.39
C ASP A 484 0.77 9.52 38.70
N ARG A 485 -0.04 9.06 37.73
CA ARG A 485 -0.98 7.93 37.90
C ARG A 485 -0.35 6.55 37.68
N LYS A 486 0.67 6.21 38.48
CA LYS A 486 1.42 4.95 38.34
C LYS A 486 0.55 3.70 38.46
N VAL A 487 -0.41 3.68 39.40
CA VAL A 487 -1.31 2.54 39.61
C VAL A 487 -2.15 2.26 38.36
N PHE A 488 -2.80 3.29 37.80
CA PHE A 488 -3.56 3.17 36.55
C PHE A 488 -2.70 2.65 35.39
N LEU A 489 -1.47 3.17 35.23
CA LEU A 489 -0.54 2.67 34.21
C LEU A 489 -0.17 1.20 34.42
N GLY A 490 -0.09 0.72 35.66
CA GLY A 490 0.05 -0.70 35.98
C GLY A 490 -1.12 -1.56 35.46
N TYR A 491 -2.37 -1.10 35.61
CA TYR A 491 -3.53 -1.78 35.04
C TYR A 491 -3.52 -1.78 33.50
N ILE A 492 -3.10 -0.68 32.88
CA ILE A 492 -2.93 -0.62 31.41
C ILE A 492 -1.79 -1.55 30.96
N ALA A 493 -0.70 -1.65 31.72
CA ALA A 493 0.40 -2.57 31.45
C ALA A 493 -0.07 -4.04 31.53
N ASN A 494 -0.85 -4.40 32.56
CA ASN A 494 -1.50 -5.71 32.66
C ASN A 494 -2.37 -6.04 31.44
N MET A 495 -3.14 -5.06 30.93
CA MET A 495 -3.92 -5.24 29.70
C MET A 495 -3.01 -5.47 28.48
N ALA A 496 -1.94 -4.67 28.33
CA ALA A 496 -1.04 -4.73 27.18
C ALA A 496 -0.26 -6.05 27.05
N ILE A 497 -0.04 -6.75 28.17
CA ILE A 497 0.65 -8.05 28.19
C ILE A 497 -0.29 -9.25 28.16
N LYS A 498 -1.61 -9.02 28.32
CA LYS A 498 -2.62 -10.09 28.42
C LYS A 498 -2.70 -10.92 27.14
N ASN A 499 -2.66 -10.26 25.99
CA ASN A 499 -2.67 -10.93 24.68
C ASN A 499 -1.23 -11.18 24.25
N ARG A 500 -0.78 -12.44 24.32
CA ARG A 500 0.53 -12.84 23.82
C ARG A 500 0.50 -12.99 22.29
N PRO A 501 1.59 -12.62 21.58
CA PRO A 501 1.70 -12.85 20.15
C PRO A 501 1.67 -14.36 19.83
N PRO A 502 1.23 -14.77 18.63
CA PRO A 502 0.94 -16.17 18.32
C PRO A 502 2.21 -16.96 17.98
N ILE A 503 3.17 -16.97 18.90
CA ILE A 503 4.46 -17.65 18.79
C ILE A 503 4.74 -18.44 20.06
N GLY A 504 5.09 -19.71 19.89
CA GLY A 504 5.45 -20.63 20.96
C GLY A 504 6.94 -20.56 21.31
N PHE A 505 7.30 -21.20 22.41
CA PHE A 505 8.68 -21.26 22.89
C PHE A 505 9.67 -21.83 21.85
N LEU A 506 9.23 -22.81 21.05
CA LEU A 506 10.01 -23.44 19.98
C LEU A 506 9.95 -22.68 18.64
N LYS A 507 9.55 -21.40 18.64
CA LYS A 507 9.36 -20.57 17.43
C LYS A 507 8.35 -21.16 16.44
N THR A 508 7.41 -21.96 16.94
CA THR A 508 6.27 -22.48 16.19
C THR A 508 5.08 -21.54 16.34
N PHE A 509 4.26 -21.42 15.30
CA PHE A 509 3.05 -20.58 15.39
C PHE A 509 2.06 -21.17 16.40
N VAL A 510 1.39 -20.29 17.13
CA VAL A 510 0.27 -20.65 18.03
C VAL A 510 -1.02 -20.23 17.35
N VAL A 511 -1.72 -21.22 16.82
CA VAL A 511 -2.98 -21.06 16.08
C VAL A 511 -4.20 -21.26 17.00
N GLU A 512 -5.39 -20.85 16.52
CA GLU A 512 -6.64 -21.15 17.23
C GLU A 512 -6.89 -22.67 17.29
N LYS A 513 -7.30 -23.17 18.45
CA LYS A 513 -7.39 -24.62 18.72
C LYS A 513 -8.72 -25.24 18.30
N SER A 514 -9.77 -24.43 18.14
CA SER A 514 -11.13 -24.88 17.87
C SER A 514 -11.96 -23.76 17.24
N GLY A 515 -13.17 -24.10 16.77
CA GLY A 515 -14.10 -23.17 16.12
C GLY A 515 -13.86 -23.04 14.61
N GLU A 516 -14.57 -22.11 13.98
CA GLU A 516 -14.52 -21.85 12.53
C GLU A 516 -13.12 -21.47 12.04
N HIS A 517 -12.30 -20.88 12.90
CA HIS A 517 -10.94 -20.43 12.57
C HIS A 517 -9.84 -21.37 13.11
N LYS A 518 -10.16 -22.64 13.37
CA LYS A 518 -9.18 -23.64 13.80
C LYS A 518 -7.96 -23.66 12.86
N ASP A 519 -6.78 -23.80 13.43
CA ASP A 519 -5.48 -23.84 12.73
C ASP A 519 -5.07 -22.52 12.04
N MET A 520 -5.75 -21.41 12.34
CA MET A 520 -5.42 -20.07 11.82
C MET A 520 -4.80 -19.14 12.88
N LEU A 521 -4.06 -18.15 12.40
CA LEU A 521 -3.45 -17.05 13.17
C LEU A 521 -4.40 -15.86 13.28
N ASN A 522 -4.70 -15.40 14.49
CA ASN A 522 -5.46 -14.17 14.70
C ASN A 522 -4.55 -12.91 14.59
N MET A 523 -4.53 -12.29 13.42
CA MET A 523 -3.64 -11.17 13.12
C MET A 523 -4.07 -9.86 13.78
N LYS A 524 -5.34 -9.71 14.15
CA LYS A 524 -5.83 -8.49 14.83
C LYS A 524 -5.55 -8.53 16.33
N ILE A 525 -6.03 -9.57 17.02
CA ILE A 525 -5.99 -9.65 18.48
C ILE A 525 -4.62 -10.12 18.99
N LYS A 526 -3.98 -11.06 18.30
CA LYS A 526 -2.67 -11.60 18.71
C LYS A 526 -1.51 -10.98 17.93
N GLY A 527 -1.75 -10.46 16.72
CA GLY A 527 -0.71 -9.78 15.92
C GLY A 527 -0.56 -8.29 16.23
N LEU A 528 -1.55 -7.48 15.81
CA LEU A 528 -1.48 -6.02 15.88
C LEU A 528 -1.74 -5.46 17.28
N ALA A 529 -2.78 -5.94 17.97
CA ALA A 529 -3.20 -5.39 19.26
C ALA A 529 -2.08 -5.33 20.31
N PRO A 530 -1.19 -6.34 20.46
CA PRO A 530 -0.07 -6.25 21.38
C PRO A 530 0.87 -5.06 21.09
N ILE A 531 1.18 -4.76 19.83
CA ILE A 531 2.00 -3.59 19.48
C ILE A 531 1.25 -2.31 19.83
N VAL A 532 -0.03 -2.22 19.44
CA VAL A 532 -0.89 -1.06 19.71
C VAL A 532 -0.96 -0.79 21.22
N ASP A 533 -1.17 -1.83 22.03
CA ASP A 533 -1.36 -1.72 23.47
C ASP A 533 -0.05 -1.33 24.18
N LEU A 534 1.08 -1.90 23.78
CA LEU A 534 2.42 -1.51 24.28
C LEU A 534 2.72 -0.04 23.98
N VAL A 535 2.54 0.37 22.72
CA VAL A 535 2.83 1.74 22.29
C VAL A 535 1.83 2.71 22.93
N ARG A 536 0.57 2.32 23.13
CA ARG A 536 -0.43 3.12 23.86
C ARG A 536 -0.01 3.31 25.32
N LEU A 537 0.43 2.26 26.00
CA LEU A 537 0.93 2.36 27.38
C LEU A 537 2.05 3.41 27.47
N PHE A 538 3.05 3.32 26.58
CA PHE A 538 4.16 4.26 26.56
C PHE A 538 3.73 5.69 26.22
N ALA A 539 2.75 5.83 25.31
CA ALA A 539 2.16 7.12 24.97
C ALA A 539 1.43 7.74 26.17
N LEU A 540 0.63 6.97 26.91
CA LEU A 540 -0.06 7.44 28.12
C LEU A 540 0.94 7.80 29.23
N GLU A 541 1.99 6.99 29.42
CA GLU A 541 3.05 7.25 30.40
C GLU A 541 3.76 8.58 30.12
N LYS A 542 3.99 8.90 28.85
CA LYS A 542 4.66 10.15 28.42
C LYS A 542 3.68 11.26 27.99
N GLN A 543 2.38 11.05 28.22
CA GLN A 543 1.31 12.00 27.90
C GLN A 543 1.33 12.47 26.43
N ALA A 544 1.76 11.58 25.51
CA ALA A 544 1.75 11.84 24.08
C ALA A 544 0.30 12.00 23.58
N ARG A 545 0.07 12.99 22.71
CA ARG A 545 -1.29 13.35 22.23
C ARG A 545 -1.69 12.53 20.99
N GLU A 546 -0.70 11.96 20.31
CA GLU A 546 -0.86 11.15 19.11
C GLU A 546 -1.67 9.88 19.42
N THR A 547 -2.54 9.48 18.48
CA THR A 547 -3.36 8.26 18.60
C THR A 547 -2.84 7.12 17.73
N SER A 548 -2.37 7.41 16.51
CA SER A 548 -1.78 6.41 15.62
C SER A 548 -0.55 5.74 16.25
N THR A 549 -0.45 4.42 16.14
CA THR A 549 0.67 3.63 16.67
C THR A 549 2.01 4.12 16.11
N LEU A 550 2.09 4.33 14.80
CA LEU A 550 3.32 4.81 14.16
C LEU A 550 3.66 6.27 14.54
N GLU A 551 2.65 7.12 14.70
CA GLU A 551 2.87 8.51 15.14
C GLU A 551 3.33 8.56 16.61
N ARG A 552 2.77 7.71 17.47
CA ARG A 552 3.23 7.52 18.85
C ARG A 552 4.67 7.06 18.92
N ILE A 553 5.06 6.05 18.15
CA ILE A 553 6.46 5.59 18.09
C ILE A 553 7.39 6.75 17.76
N ARG A 554 7.08 7.54 16.72
CA ARG A 554 7.88 8.72 16.34
C ARG A 554 7.92 9.77 17.46
N ALA A 555 6.77 10.08 18.07
CA ALA A 555 6.66 11.11 19.12
C ALA A 555 7.38 10.73 20.42
N LEU A 556 7.54 9.42 20.68
CA LEU A 556 8.18 8.85 21.86
C LEU A 556 9.69 8.59 21.68
N LYS A 557 10.21 8.67 20.45
CA LYS A 557 11.63 8.52 20.15
C LYS A 557 12.44 9.57 20.93
N GLY A 558 13.43 9.13 21.70
CA GLY A 558 14.21 10.00 22.61
C GLY A 558 13.51 10.39 23.91
N LYS A 559 12.24 10.00 24.13
CA LYS A 559 11.48 10.28 25.37
C LYS A 559 11.18 9.03 26.19
N HIS A 560 11.01 7.89 25.54
CA HIS A 560 10.78 6.59 26.18
C HIS A 560 11.91 5.61 25.83
N SER A 561 12.52 4.99 26.84
CA SER A 561 13.72 4.15 26.66
C SER A 561 13.49 2.97 25.72
N ILE A 562 12.43 2.19 25.94
CA ILE A 562 12.09 1.02 25.11
C ILE A 562 11.77 1.44 23.66
N VAL A 563 11.10 2.59 23.46
CA VAL A 563 10.78 3.04 22.10
C VAL A 563 12.02 3.60 21.40
N THR A 564 12.96 4.16 22.15
CA THR A 564 14.24 4.61 21.58
C THR A 564 15.08 3.42 21.10
N GLU A 565 15.02 2.29 21.80
CA GLU A 565 15.77 1.07 21.47
C GLU A 565 15.08 0.18 20.43
N TYR A 566 13.75 -0.02 20.52
CA TYR A 566 13.00 -0.99 19.70
C TYR A 566 11.92 -0.37 18.81
N GLY A 567 11.79 0.95 18.79
CA GLY A 567 10.67 1.64 18.15
C GLY A 567 10.61 1.43 16.64
N GLU A 568 11.76 1.43 15.95
CA GLU A 568 11.81 1.23 14.50
C GLU A 568 11.43 -0.20 14.13
N GLU A 569 11.93 -1.20 14.87
CA GLU A 569 11.59 -2.60 14.65
C GLU A 569 10.12 -2.88 14.96
N LEU A 570 9.55 -2.25 15.99
CA LEU A 570 8.11 -2.33 16.29
C LEU A 570 7.27 -1.69 15.18
N ALA A 571 7.72 -0.57 14.60
CA ALA A 571 7.05 0.07 13.47
C ALA A 571 7.07 -0.83 12.22
N GLN A 572 8.21 -1.47 11.93
CA GLN A 572 8.34 -2.42 10.82
C GLN A 572 7.47 -3.66 11.03
N ALA A 573 7.46 -4.22 12.25
CA ALA A 573 6.59 -5.34 12.62
C ALA A 573 5.11 -4.98 12.45
N PHE A 574 4.70 -3.78 12.89
CA PHE A 574 3.33 -3.29 12.72
C PHE A 574 2.93 -3.17 11.26
N GLU A 575 3.76 -2.52 10.43
CA GLU A 575 3.53 -2.36 8.99
C GLU A 575 3.38 -3.72 8.29
N PHE A 576 4.27 -4.67 8.60
CA PHE A 576 4.26 -6.01 8.02
C PHE A 576 3.01 -6.81 8.39
N ILE A 577 2.68 -6.89 9.69
CA ILE A 577 1.50 -7.62 10.17
C ILE A 577 0.21 -6.99 9.61
N MET A 578 0.17 -5.66 9.53
CA MET A 578 -0.95 -4.92 8.96
C MET A 578 -1.12 -5.21 7.47
N LEU A 579 -0.01 -5.26 6.71
CA LEU A 579 -0.04 -5.60 5.29
C LEU A 579 -0.58 -7.02 5.06
N LEU A 580 -0.08 -8.03 5.80
CA LEU A 580 -0.59 -9.41 5.71
C LEU A 580 -2.09 -9.47 5.98
N ARG A 581 -2.55 -8.76 7.04
CA ARG A 581 -3.98 -8.68 7.38
C ARG A 581 -4.78 -8.02 6.25
N MET A 582 -4.27 -6.95 5.65
CA MET A 582 -4.94 -6.25 4.55
C MET A 582 -5.01 -7.12 3.29
N GLN A 583 -3.94 -7.86 2.97
CA GLN A 583 -3.91 -8.78 1.82
C GLN A 583 -4.96 -9.86 1.95
N HIS A 584 -5.02 -10.50 3.12
CA HIS A 584 -6.05 -11.49 3.44
C HIS A 584 -7.46 -10.91 3.28
N GLN A 585 -7.72 -9.73 3.86
CA GLN A 585 -9.03 -9.09 3.76
C GLN A 585 -9.40 -8.69 2.34
N PHE A 586 -8.43 -8.20 1.57
CA PHE A 586 -8.62 -7.85 0.17
C PHE A 586 -8.99 -9.09 -0.67
N ASP A 587 -8.30 -10.21 -0.47
CA ASP A 587 -8.59 -11.48 -1.14
C ASP A 587 -9.99 -11.99 -0.82
N GLN A 588 -10.45 -11.82 0.42
CA GLN A 588 -11.82 -12.18 0.82
C GLN A 588 -12.85 -11.28 0.13
N VAL A 589 -12.66 -9.96 0.21
CA VAL A 589 -13.60 -8.99 -0.39
C VAL A 589 -13.70 -9.18 -1.91
N THR A 590 -12.58 -9.41 -2.61
CA THR A 590 -12.59 -9.66 -4.07
C THR A 590 -13.25 -10.98 -4.46
N LYS A 591 -13.37 -11.93 -3.53
CA LYS A 591 -14.12 -13.19 -3.71
C LYS A 591 -15.58 -13.07 -3.27
N GLY A 592 -16.04 -11.89 -2.86
CA GLY A 592 -17.38 -11.68 -2.32
C GLY A 592 -17.59 -12.21 -0.90
N ASN A 593 -16.50 -12.61 -0.22
CA ASN A 593 -16.55 -13.10 1.16
C ASN A 593 -16.48 -11.93 2.15
N MET A 594 -17.05 -12.15 3.33
CA MET A 594 -16.91 -11.19 4.42
C MET A 594 -15.47 -11.21 4.95
N PRO A 595 -14.78 -10.07 5.06
CA PRO A 595 -13.41 -10.03 5.56
C PRO A 595 -13.34 -10.35 7.06
N ASP A 596 -12.35 -11.15 7.44
CA ASP A 596 -12.02 -11.51 8.82
C ASP A 596 -10.57 -11.10 9.18
N ASN A 597 -10.00 -11.67 10.23
CA ASN A 597 -8.63 -11.37 10.69
C ASN A 597 -7.78 -12.64 10.91
N PHE A 598 -8.20 -13.79 10.37
CA PHE A 598 -7.63 -15.10 10.62
C PHE A 598 -6.91 -15.63 9.39
N ILE A 599 -5.58 -15.73 9.46
CA ILE A 599 -4.74 -16.18 8.35
C ILE A 599 -4.29 -17.61 8.61
N ASN A 600 -4.47 -18.50 7.65
CA ASN A 600 -3.85 -19.82 7.71
C ASN A 600 -2.33 -19.66 7.54
N PRO A 601 -1.49 -20.05 8.52
CA PRO A 601 -0.04 -19.90 8.39
C PRO A 601 0.51 -20.66 7.19
N GLU A 602 -0.11 -21.75 6.74
CA GLU A 602 0.38 -22.53 5.60
C GLU A 602 0.26 -21.83 4.25
N THR A 603 -0.60 -20.80 4.14
CA THR A 603 -0.71 -20.02 2.90
C THR A 603 0.36 -18.92 2.79
N LEU A 604 1.13 -18.69 3.87
CA LEU A 604 2.22 -17.71 3.87
C LEU A 604 3.47 -18.29 3.18
N THR A 605 4.18 -17.44 2.43
CA THR A 605 5.49 -17.79 1.85
C THR A 605 6.53 -18.07 2.94
N PRO A 606 7.62 -18.81 2.66
CA PRO A 606 8.68 -19.06 3.63
C PRO A 606 9.28 -17.77 4.24
N LEU A 607 9.41 -16.72 3.43
CA LEU A 607 9.90 -15.42 3.89
C LEU A 607 8.88 -14.77 4.84
N GLU A 608 7.61 -14.71 4.46
CA GLU A 608 6.56 -14.14 5.32
C GLU A 608 6.41 -14.91 6.64
N LYS A 609 6.49 -16.25 6.61
CA LYS A 609 6.52 -17.08 7.81
C LYS A 609 7.68 -16.68 8.72
N LYS A 610 8.89 -16.51 8.17
CA LYS A 610 10.08 -16.11 8.93
C LYS A 610 9.92 -14.71 9.53
N THR A 611 9.54 -13.72 8.71
CA THR A 611 9.35 -12.33 9.14
C THR A 611 8.25 -12.20 10.18
N ALA A 612 7.13 -12.91 10.03
CA ALA A 612 6.06 -12.94 11.04
C ALA A 612 6.55 -13.49 12.37
N LYS A 613 7.33 -14.59 12.37
CA LYS A 613 7.91 -15.15 13.60
C LYS A 613 8.88 -14.17 14.27
N GLU A 614 9.73 -13.50 13.50
CA GLU A 614 10.65 -12.48 14.02
C GLU A 614 9.89 -11.30 14.65
N ALA A 615 8.85 -10.81 13.97
CA ALA A 615 7.96 -9.78 14.51
C ALA A 615 7.28 -10.23 15.81
N PHE A 616 6.71 -11.43 15.86
CA PHE A 616 6.07 -11.96 17.06
C PHE A 616 7.05 -12.16 18.23
N HIS A 617 8.28 -12.58 17.95
CA HIS A 617 9.32 -12.66 18.97
C HIS A 617 9.73 -11.29 19.51
N LEU A 618 9.86 -10.28 18.65
CA LEU A 618 10.13 -8.91 19.07
C LEU A 618 9.02 -8.41 20.01
N ILE A 619 7.75 -8.60 19.62
CA ILE A 619 6.60 -8.22 20.45
C ILE A 619 6.67 -8.90 21.82
N SER A 620 6.93 -10.22 21.86
CA SER A 620 7.04 -10.97 23.11
C SER A 620 8.16 -10.41 23.99
N ARG A 621 9.33 -10.11 23.41
CA ARG A 621 10.46 -9.53 24.15
C ARG A 621 10.08 -8.19 24.77
N VAL A 622 9.42 -7.32 24.03
CA VAL A 622 8.99 -6.01 24.55
C VAL A 622 7.93 -6.17 25.64
N GLN A 623 7.01 -7.14 25.51
CA GLN A 623 6.07 -7.47 26.60
C GLN A 623 6.82 -7.94 27.86
N ASP A 624 7.87 -8.75 27.73
CA ASP A 624 8.65 -9.23 28.88
C ASP A 624 9.42 -8.08 29.57
N MET A 625 9.91 -7.10 28.81
CA MET A 625 10.47 -5.87 29.38
C MET A 625 9.42 -5.05 30.15
N VAL A 626 8.17 -4.98 29.65
CA VAL A 626 7.07 -4.32 30.35
C VAL A 626 6.71 -5.07 31.64
N ILE A 627 6.70 -6.41 31.61
CA ILE A 627 6.50 -7.24 32.81
C ILE A 627 7.53 -6.88 33.87
N GLU A 628 8.82 -6.85 33.52
CA GLU A 628 9.88 -6.52 34.48
C GLU A 628 9.75 -5.08 35.00
N ARG A 629 9.46 -4.11 34.12
CA ARG A 629 9.32 -2.69 34.49
C ARG A 629 8.15 -2.45 35.46
N TYR A 630 7.05 -3.19 35.28
CA TYR A 630 5.83 -3.02 36.06
C TYR A 630 5.59 -4.16 37.05
N LYS A 631 6.60 -4.99 37.35
CA LYS A 631 6.50 -6.21 38.18
C LYS A 631 5.89 -6.02 39.58
N HIS A 632 5.98 -4.82 40.14
CA HIS A 632 5.39 -4.51 41.45
C HIS A 632 3.92 -4.08 41.37
N MET A 633 3.40 -3.90 40.15
CA MET A 633 2.03 -3.48 39.83
C MET A 633 1.29 -4.51 38.95
N ILE A 634 2.02 -5.49 38.40
CA ILE A 634 1.52 -6.64 37.64
C ILE A 634 1.48 -7.82 38.60
N TRP A 635 0.27 -8.31 38.89
CA TRP A 635 0.01 -9.53 39.66
C TRP A 635 -0.99 -10.39 38.91
#